data_AF-A0AAE3C4G8-F1
#
_entry.id   AF-A0AAE3C4G8-F1
#
_cell.length_a   1.000
_cell.length_b   1.000
_cell.length_c   1.000
_cell.angle_alpha   90.00
_cell.angle_beta   90.00
_cell.angle_gamma   90.00
#
_symmetry.space_group_name_H-M   'P 1'
#
loop_
_entity.id
_entity.type
_entity.pdbx_description
1 polymer ?
#
loop_
_entity_poly.entity_id
_entity_poly.type
_entity_poly.pdbx_seq_one_letter_code
_entity_poly.pdbx_strand_id
1 'polypeptide(L)'
;MPLSLSLDAARKLSSTIEALLTAWSLVRASAPRLILKEKEERDFVEKLLLAHRALSELLSLLGLDKQENELISALSELNPNETLLLVVPPSLMRRLVGVGIPHERVISIGGPLSAEDAKALNPHLPEEAMKGVEARLKNFWRELERKIKGARTVLFILEKAGKVDELIAKRASMLSEKFGVDVKVVYLTNLDSCVEILPRFFRRE
;
A
#
# COMPACT_ATOMS: atom_id res chain seq x y z
N MET A 1 -3.66 -19.71 -2.60
CA MET A 1 -3.48 -20.76 -1.57
C MET A 1 -4.50 -20.53 -0.48
N PRO A 2 -5.14 -21.57 0.07
CA PRO A 2 -6.01 -21.41 1.23
C PRO A 2 -5.19 -20.94 2.44
N LEU A 3 -5.68 -19.94 3.16
CA LEU A 3 -5.08 -19.51 4.42
C LEU A 3 -5.35 -20.59 5.47
N SER A 4 -4.31 -21.31 5.88
CA SER A 4 -4.39 -22.25 7.00
C SER A 4 -4.13 -21.47 8.29
N LEU A 5 -5.13 -21.39 9.17
CA LEU A 5 -4.98 -20.80 10.49
C LEU A 5 -4.37 -21.83 11.44
N SER A 6 -3.24 -21.50 12.06
CA SER A 6 -2.70 -22.31 13.14
C SER A 6 -3.64 -22.29 14.35
N LEU A 7 -3.55 -23.31 15.21
CA LEU A 7 -4.29 -23.36 16.47
C LEU A 7 -4.01 -22.12 17.33
N ASP A 8 -2.78 -21.60 17.25
CA ASP A 8 -2.33 -20.43 17.98
C ASP A 8 -2.95 -19.14 17.41
N ALA A 9 -3.01 -19.01 16.08
CA ALA A 9 -3.71 -17.92 15.40
C ALA A 9 -5.21 -17.92 15.73
N ALA A 10 -5.85 -19.10 15.74
CA ALA A 10 -7.26 -19.25 16.10
C ALA A 10 -7.52 -18.82 17.56
N ARG A 11 -6.67 -19.22 18.51
CA ARG A 11 -6.77 -18.81 19.92
C ARG A 11 -6.63 -17.30 20.09
N LYS A 12 -5.66 -16.67 19.42
CA LYS A 12 -5.46 -15.21 19.47
C LYS A 12 -6.63 -14.44 18.87
N LEU A 13 -7.21 -14.96 17.78
CA LEU A 13 -8.42 -14.37 17.19
C LEU A 13 -9.59 -14.44 18.18
N SER A 14 -9.82 -15.60 18.81
CA SER A 14 -10.86 -15.76 19.84
C SER A 14 -10.66 -14.79 21.01
N SER A 15 -9.44 -14.67 21.55
CA SER A 15 -9.18 -13.73 22.65
C SER A 15 -9.36 -12.27 22.24
N THR A 16 -9.03 -11.93 21.00
CA THR A 16 -9.27 -10.57 20.45
C THR A 16 -10.77 -10.27 20.41
N ILE A 17 -11.57 -11.22 19.91
CA ILE A 17 -13.03 -11.10 19.84
C ILE A 17 -13.63 -10.96 21.25
N GLU A 18 -13.22 -11.79 22.20
CA GLU A 18 -13.69 -11.72 23.59
C GLU A 18 -13.37 -10.37 24.26
N ALA A 19 -12.17 -9.84 24.04
CA ALA A 19 -11.77 -8.53 24.53
C ALA A 19 -12.65 -7.41 23.96
N LEU A 20 -12.92 -7.45 22.65
CA LEU A 20 -13.80 -6.48 21.98
C LEU A 20 -15.26 -6.61 22.42
N LEU A 21 -15.77 -7.82 22.61
CA LEU A 21 -17.12 -8.05 23.14
C LEU A 21 -17.24 -7.52 24.57
N THR A 22 -16.19 -7.65 25.38
CA THR A 22 -16.16 -7.12 26.74
C THR A 22 -16.16 -5.59 26.73
N ALA A 23 -15.31 -4.98 25.89
CA ALA A 23 -15.29 -3.53 25.70
C ALA A 23 -16.64 -3.00 25.21
N TRP A 24 -17.27 -3.68 24.25
CA TRP A 24 -18.61 -3.35 23.77
C TRP A 24 -19.67 -3.46 24.87
N SER A 25 -19.55 -4.44 25.77
CA SER A 25 -20.47 -4.60 26.90
C SER A 25 -20.41 -3.42 27.86
N LEU A 26 -19.23 -2.84 28.09
CA LEU A 26 -19.05 -1.63 28.89
C LEU A 26 -19.71 -0.41 28.23
N VAL A 27 -19.51 -0.24 26.92
CA VAL A 27 -20.17 0.82 26.13
C VAL A 27 -21.69 0.70 26.22
N ARG A 28 -22.22 -0.51 26.04
CA ARG A 28 -23.65 -0.77 26.15
C ARG A 28 -24.21 -0.50 27.55
N ALA A 29 -23.47 -0.87 28.60
CA ALA A 29 -23.89 -0.62 29.99
C ALA A 29 -23.95 0.88 30.31
N SER A 30 -23.12 1.69 29.64
CA SER A 30 -23.11 3.16 29.79
C SER A 30 -24.17 3.89 28.95
N ALA A 31 -24.98 3.17 28.16
CA ALA A 31 -26.05 3.77 27.38
C ALA A 31 -27.17 4.35 28.27
N PRO A 32 -27.84 5.45 27.86
CA PRO A 32 -27.67 6.14 26.57
C PRO A 32 -26.55 7.19 26.57
N ARG A 33 -25.96 7.51 27.72
CA ARG A 33 -25.05 8.65 27.86
C ARG A 33 -23.65 8.38 27.32
N LEU A 34 -23.25 7.11 27.23
CA LEU A 34 -21.92 6.67 26.76
C LEU A 34 -20.77 7.29 27.56
N ILE A 35 -21.00 7.52 28.86
CA ILE A 35 -19.99 8.04 29.79
C ILE A 35 -19.51 6.87 30.63
N LEU A 36 -18.25 6.48 30.44
CA LEU A 36 -17.57 5.50 31.29
C LEU A 36 -16.94 6.23 32.48
N LYS A 37 -17.14 5.72 33.69
CA LYS A 37 -16.50 6.30 34.89
C LYS A 37 -15.15 5.64 35.13
N GLU A 38 -14.22 6.36 35.77
CA GLU A 38 -12.83 5.98 36.07
C GLU A 38 -12.46 4.49 35.96
N LYS A 39 -13.13 3.60 36.71
CA LYS A 39 -12.89 2.16 36.65
C LYS A 39 -13.30 1.53 35.31
N GLU A 40 -14.51 1.81 34.84
CA GLU A 40 -15.03 1.34 33.56
C GLU A 40 -14.22 1.88 32.38
N GLU A 41 -13.72 3.12 32.49
CA GLU A 41 -12.83 3.72 31.50
C GLU A 41 -11.51 2.94 31.42
N ARG A 42 -10.87 2.68 32.57
CA ARG A 42 -9.63 1.90 32.63
C ARG A 42 -9.83 0.49 32.07
N ASP A 43 -10.90 -0.18 32.50
CA ASP A 43 -11.23 -1.53 32.04
C ASP A 43 -11.50 -1.52 30.52
N PHE A 44 -12.19 -0.52 29.98
CA PHE A 44 -12.43 -0.37 28.55
C PHE A 44 -11.13 -0.16 27.76
N VAL A 45 -10.29 0.77 28.19
CA VAL A 45 -8.99 1.04 27.54
C VAL A 45 -8.09 -0.18 27.60
N GLU A 46 -8.03 -0.88 28.72
CA GLU A 46 -7.24 -2.11 28.87
C GLU A 46 -7.71 -3.18 27.87
N LYS A 47 -9.03 -3.39 27.72
CA LYS A 47 -9.56 -4.35 26.74
C LYS A 47 -9.24 -3.96 25.30
N LEU A 48 -9.30 -2.67 24.94
CA LEU A 48 -8.90 -2.21 23.62
C LEU A 48 -7.40 -2.44 23.36
N LEU A 49 -6.55 -2.14 24.34
CA LEU A 49 -5.10 -2.38 24.23
C LEU A 49 -4.76 -3.87 24.09
N LEU A 50 -5.45 -4.73 24.85
CA LEU A 50 -5.30 -6.18 24.73
C LEU A 50 -5.74 -6.68 23.35
N ALA A 51 -6.89 -6.22 22.85
CA ALA A 51 -7.37 -6.55 21.52
C ALA A 51 -6.38 -6.09 20.44
N HIS A 52 -5.85 -4.87 20.56
CA HIS A 52 -4.84 -4.34 19.64
C HIS A 52 -3.58 -5.21 19.62
N ARG A 53 -3.01 -5.55 20.80
CA ARG A 53 -1.81 -6.41 20.88
C ARG A 53 -2.05 -7.79 20.29
N ALA A 54 -3.15 -8.44 20.64
CA ALA A 54 -3.48 -9.77 20.13
C ALA A 54 -3.70 -9.75 18.60
N LEU A 55 -4.31 -8.69 18.08
CA LEU A 55 -4.48 -8.50 16.64
C LEU A 55 -3.13 -8.26 15.94
N SER A 56 -2.26 -7.40 16.50
CA SER A 56 -0.92 -7.17 15.96
C SER A 56 -0.08 -8.44 15.92
N GLU A 57 -0.12 -9.25 16.98
CA GLU A 57 0.56 -10.54 17.02
C GLU A 57 -0.05 -11.54 16.02
N LEU A 58 -1.36 -11.55 15.85
CA LEU A 58 -2.03 -12.37 14.84
C LEU A 58 -1.58 -11.97 13.44
N LEU A 59 -1.56 -10.67 13.14
CA LEU A 59 -1.04 -10.15 11.88
C LEU A 59 0.42 -10.58 11.67
N SER A 60 1.24 -10.57 12.73
CA SER A 60 2.62 -11.05 12.69
C SER A 60 2.76 -12.53 12.39
N LEU A 61 1.97 -13.38 13.07
CA LEU A 61 1.94 -14.83 12.80
C LEU A 61 1.52 -15.16 11.37
N LEU A 62 0.67 -14.32 10.78
CA LEU A 62 0.23 -14.44 9.39
C LEU A 62 1.22 -13.81 8.39
N GLY A 63 2.32 -13.21 8.86
CA GLY A 63 3.31 -12.54 8.03
C GLY A 63 2.80 -11.25 7.37
N LEU A 64 1.79 -10.63 7.97
CA LEU A 64 1.18 -9.37 7.52
C LEU A 64 1.84 -8.14 8.16
N ASP A 65 2.57 -8.30 9.27
CA ASP A 65 3.37 -7.24 9.92
C ASP A 65 4.65 -6.88 9.15
N LYS A 66 5.26 -7.86 8.46
CA LYS A 66 6.51 -7.70 7.70
C LYS A 66 6.38 -6.72 6.53
N GLN A 67 5.17 -6.41 6.10
CA GLN A 67 4.93 -5.73 4.83
C GLN A 67 4.93 -4.20 4.96
N GLU A 68 4.51 -3.65 6.10
CA GLU A 68 4.81 -2.25 6.42
C GLU A 68 6.32 -2.04 6.65
N ASN A 69 6.99 -3.04 7.24
CA ASN A 69 8.43 -3.02 7.43
C ASN A 69 9.21 -3.06 6.11
N GLU A 70 8.74 -3.77 5.08
CA GLU A 70 9.38 -3.78 3.75
C GLU A 70 9.38 -2.39 3.11
N LEU A 71 8.26 -1.67 3.15
CA LEU A 71 8.21 -0.29 2.66
C LEU A 71 9.09 0.63 3.51
N ILE A 72 8.99 0.56 4.83
CA ILE A 72 9.80 1.40 5.74
C ILE A 72 11.31 1.13 5.56
N SER A 73 11.70 -0.13 5.42
CA SER A 73 13.08 -0.55 5.17
C SER A 73 13.55 -0.03 3.81
N ALA A 74 12.74 -0.19 2.75
CA ALA A 74 13.09 0.33 1.43
C ALA A 74 13.27 1.85 1.45
N LEU A 75 12.42 2.58 2.19
CA LEU A 75 12.48 4.03 2.33
C LEU A 75 13.67 4.50 3.20
N SER A 76 14.19 3.69 4.10
CA SER A 76 15.25 4.09 5.04
C SER A 76 16.57 4.48 4.35
N GLU A 77 16.81 3.94 3.16
CA GLU A 77 18.01 4.20 2.35
C GLU A 77 17.78 5.25 1.26
N LEU A 78 16.57 5.80 1.16
CA LEU A 78 16.18 6.67 0.06
C LEU A 78 16.18 8.14 0.47
N ASN A 79 16.47 9.00 -0.50
CA ASN A 79 16.33 10.44 -0.35
C ASN A 79 14.97 10.88 -0.92
N PRO A 80 14.08 11.50 -0.14
CA PRO A 80 12.77 11.95 -0.63
C PRO A 80 12.89 12.96 -1.77
N ASN A 81 13.95 13.77 -1.79
CA ASN A 81 14.22 14.76 -2.84
C ASN A 81 14.82 14.16 -4.12
N GLU A 82 15.09 12.85 -4.15
CA GLU A 82 15.64 12.16 -5.33
C GLU A 82 14.83 10.91 -5.68
N THR A 83 13.69 10.68 -5.03
CA THR A 83 12.84 9.51 -5.22
C THR A 83 11.57 9.87 -5.98
N LEU A 84 11.29 9.14 -7.06
CA LEU A 84 10.03 9.20 -7.81
C LEU A 84 9.20 7.94 -7.51
N LEU A 85 7.96 8.15 -7.06
CA LEU A 85 7.02 7.06 -6.82
C LEU A 85 6.24 6.70 -8.09
N LEU A 86 6.14 5.41 -8.36
CA LEU A 86 5.29 4.84 -9.40
C LEU A 86 4.27 3.90 -8.76
N VAL A 87 3.00 4.29 -8.85
CA VAL A 87 1.87 3.52 -8.32
C VAL A 87 0.96 3.08 -9.46
N VAL A 88 0.31 1.91 -9.33
CA VAL A 88 -0.58 1.44 -10.40
C VAL A 88 -1.90 2.22 -10.45
N PRO A 89 -2.67 2.35 -9.34
CA PRO A 89 -4.00 2.94 -9.41
C PRO A 89 -3.99 4.48 -9.38
N PRO A 90 -4.70 5.19 -10.28
CA PRO A 90 -4.83 6.65 -10.22
C PRO A 90 -5.52 7.17 -8.96
N SER A 91 -6.36 6.34 -8.34
CA SER A 91 -6.97 6.64 -7.03
C SER A 91 -5.94 6.74 -5.92
N LEU A 92 -4.93 5.86 -5.92
CA LEU A 92 -3.87 5.89 -4.92
C LEU A 92 -3.01 7.15 -5.09
N MET A 93 -2.59 7.47 -6.31
CA MET A 93 -1.85 8.72 -6.59
C MET A 93 -2.60 9.95 -6.04
N ARG A 94 -3.90 10.07 -6.31
CA ARG A 94 -4.71 11.19 -5.81
C ARG A 94 -4.74 11.26 -4.29
N ARG A 95 -4.86 10.10 -3.61
CA ARG A 95 -4.83 10.03 -2.14
C ARG A 95 -3.47 10.43 -1.59
N LEU A 96 -2.38 9.95 -2.18
CA LEU A 96 -1.01 10.29 -1.80
C LEU A 96 -0.73 11.80 -1.92
N VAL A 97 -1.15 12.41 -3.02
CA VAL A 97 -1.07 13.86 -3.19
C VAL A 97 -1.94 14.58 -2.15
N GLY A 98 -3.14 14.08 -1.88
CA GLY A 98 -4.05 14.63 -0.87
C GLY A 98 -3.50 14.63 0.56
N VAL A 99 -2.57 13.72 0.89
CA VAL A 99 -1.89 13.68 2.21
C VAL A 99 -0.54 14.42 2.24
N GLY A 100 -0.21 15.15 1.16
CA GLY A 100 0.92 16.06 1.10
C GLY A 100 2.15 15.54 0.38
N ILE A 101 2.05 14.46 -0.39
CA ILE A 101 3.15 14.05 -1.29
C ILE A 101 3.20 15.01 -2.48
N PRO A 102 4.38 15.55 -2.84
CA PRO A 102 4.48 16.48 -3.96
C PRO A 102 4.06 15.81 -5.27
N HIS A 103 3.25 16.50 -6.08
CA HIS A 103 2.71 15.95 -7.32
C HIS A 103 3.80 15.59 -8.33
N GLU A 104 4.94 16.28 -8.29
CA GLU A 104 6.14 16.01 -9.06
C GLU A 104 6.88 14.74 -8.66
N ARG A 105 6.62 14.21 -7.46
CA ARG A 105 7.26 13.00 -6.90
C ARG A 105 6.43 11.74 -7.02
N VAL A 106 5.27 11.78 -7.67
CA VAL A 106 4.41 10.60 -7.87
C VAL A 106 3.79 10.56 -9.26
N ILE A 107 3.73 9.36 -9.84
CA ILE A 107 3.07 9.08 -11.11
C ILE A 107 2.19 7.84 -10.96
N SER A 108 0.97 7.92 -11.51
CA SER A 108 0.13 6.76 -11.70
C SER A 108 0.44 6.09 -13.04
N ILE A 109 0.68 4.79 -13.05
CA ILE A 109 0.87 4.00 -14.26
C ILE A 109 -0.49 3.75 -14.93
N GLY A 110 -1.53 3.46 -14.14
CA GLY A 110 -2.90 3.28 -14.62
C GLY A 110 -3.13 2.02 -15.46
N GLY A 111 -2.21 1.05 -15.43
CA GLY A 111 -2.30 -0.19 -16.20
C GLY A 111 -0.94 -0.71 -16.67
N PRO A 112 -0.89 -1.63 -17.65
CA PRO A 112 0.37 -2.18 -18.18
C PRO A 112 1.28 -1.10 -18.80
N LEU A 113 2.59 -1.40 -18.90
CA LEU A 113 3.60 -0.44 -19.40
C LEU A 113 3.84 -0.51 -20.92
N SER A 114 3.31 -1.53 -21.60
CA SER A 114 3.35 -1.63 -23.07
C SER A 114 2.03 -2.10 -23.66
N ALA A 115 1.89 -1.91 -24.97
CA ALA A 115 0.78 -2.44 -25.75
C ALA A 115 0.76 -3.98 -25.76
N GLU A 116 1.95 -4.60 -25.80
CA GLU A 116 2.09 -6.06 -25.74
C GLU A 116 1.62 -6.59 -24.39
N ASP A 117 1.99 -5.93 -23.29
CA ASP A 117 1.57 -6.32 -21.94
C ASP A 117 0.03 -6.21 -21.81
N ALA A 118 -0.58 -5.20 -22.44
CA ALA A 118 -2.04 -5.07 -22.48
C ALA A 118 -2.71 -6.22 -23.25
N LYS A 119 -2.16 -6.62 -24.39
CA LYS A 119 -2.65 -7.79 -25.15
C LYS A 119 -2.38 -9.11 -24.42
N ALA A 120 -1.28 -9.23 -23.69
CA ALA A 120 -0.98 -10.42 -22.89
C ALA A 120 -2.00 -10.61 -21.76
N LEU A 121 -2.46 -9.51 -21.15
CA LEU A 121 -3.53 -9.53 -20.14
C LEU A 121 -4.91 -9.82 -20.74
N ASN A 122 -5.18 -9.29 -21.94
CA ASN A 122 -6.43 -9.52 -22.66
C ASN A 122 -6.19 -9.71 -24.17
N PRO A 123 -6.03 -10.95 -24.64
CA PRO A 123 -5.78 -11.23 -26.07
C PRO A 123 -6.91 -10.82 -27.01
N HIS A 124 -8.13 -10.70 -26.49
CA HIS A 124 -9.33 -10.31 -27.26
C HIS A 124 -9.64 -8.81 -27.17
N LEU A 125 -8.66 -7.99 -26.77
CA LEU A 125 -8.84 -6.54 -26.68
C LEU A 125 -9.18 -5.94 -28.06
N PRO A 126 -10.34 -5.26 -28.22
CA PRO A 126 -10.72 -4.62 -29.48
C PRO A 126 -9.73 -3.53 -29.91
N GLU A 127 -9.57 -3.31 -31.22
CA GLU A 127 -8.65 -2.29 -31.74
C GLU A 127 -8.95 -0.87 -31.22
N GLU A 128 -10.23 -0.52 -31.05
CA GLU A 128 -10.65 0.78 -30.52
C GLU A 128 -10.18 0.98 -29.07
N ALA A 129 -10.27 -0.07 -28.25
CA ALA A 129 -9.76 -0.05 -26.88
C ALA A 129 -8.22 0.01 -26.86
N MET A 130 -7.56 -0.65 -27.83
CA MET A 130 -6.11 -0.60 -28.00
C MET A 130 -5.60 0.82 -28.29
N LYS A 131 -6.31 1.59 -29.12
CA LYS A 131 -6.01 3.03 -29.33
C LYS A 131 -6.04 3.83 -28.03
N GLY A 132 -7.00 3.53 -27.15
CA GLY A 132 -7.07 4.14 -25.81
C GLY A 132 -5.86 3.80 -24.94
N VAL A 133 -5.43 2.54 -24.96
CA VAL A 133 -4.22 2.08 -24.26
C VAL A 133 -2.97 2.80 -24.79
N GLU A 134 -2.82 2.93 -26.11
CA GLU A 134 -1.68 3.62 -26.74
C GLU A 134 -1.64 5.10 -26.37
N ALA A 135 -2.79 5.78 -26.39
CA ALA A 135 -2.89 7.18 -25.99
C ALA A 135 -2.50 7.38 -24.51
N ARG A 136 -2.97 6.50 -23.61
CA ARG A 136 -2.57 6.50 -22.20
C ARG A 136 -1.06 6.25 -22.05
N LEU A 137 -0.51 5.25 -22.73
CA LEU A 137 0.92 4.95 -22.68
C LEU A 137 1.77 6.14 -23.14
N LYS A 138 1.39 6.80 -24.24
CA LYS A 138 2.06 8.01 -24.72
C LYS A 138 2.06 9.12 -23.66
N ASN A 139 0.94 9.32 -22.97
CA ASN A 139 0.84 10.30 -21.90
C ASN A 139 1.70 9.93 -20.70
N PHE A 140 1.66 8.67 -20.28
CA PHE A 140 2.48 8.15 -19.18
C PHE A 140 3.97 8.34 -19.46
N TRP A 141 4.46 7.90 -20.63
CA TRP A 141 5.87 8.00 -20.98
C TRP A 141 6.36 9.45 -21.02
N ARG A 142 5.56 10.36 -21.59
CA ARG A 142 5.85 11.80 -21.59
C ARG A 142 5.89 12.40 -20.19
N GLU A 143 4.99 11.99 -19.31
CA GLU A 143 4.97 12.45 -17.93
C GLU A 143 6.18 11.93 -17.14
N LEU A 144 6.52 10.65 -17.33
CA LEU A 144 7.68 10.02 -16.74
C LEU A 144 8.97 10.70 -17.18
N GLU A 145 9.17 10.92 -18.48
CA GLU A 145 10.33 11.63 -19.03
C GLU A 145 10.53 13.03 -18.44
N ARG A 146 9.43 13.71 -18.09
CA ARG A 146 9.49 15.02 -17.43
C ARG A 146 9.91 14.92 -15.97
N LYS A 147 9.30 14.02 -15.20
CA LYS A 147 9.49 13.93 -13.73
C LYS A 147 10.76 13.17 -13.33
N ILE A 148 11.22 12.22 -14.15
CA ILE A 148 12.39 11.39 -13.84
C ILE A 148 13.71 12.17 -13.85
N LYS A 149 13.78 13.32 -14.55
CA LYS A 149 14.98 14.17 -14.64
C LYS A 149 15.51 14.66 -13.28
N GLY A 150 14.66 14.71 -12.25
CA GLY A 150 15.02 15.09 -10.88
C GLY A 150 15.06 13.91 -9.90
N ALA A 151 15.07 12.68 -10.41
CA ALA A 151 15.06 11.47 -9.60
C ALA A 151 16.32 10.64 -9.86
N ARG A 152 16.95 10.18 -8.78
CA ARG A 152 18.00 9.14 -8.84
C ARG A 152 17.43 7.76 -8.64
N THR A 153 16.32 7.67 -7.89
CA THR A 153 15.63 6.40 -7.60
C THR A 153 14.18 6.46 -8.03
N VAL A 154 13.71 5.38 -8.63
CA VAL A 154 12.32 5.10 -8.90
C VAL A 154 11.86 3.99 -7.96
N LEU A 155 10.83 4.25 -7.16
CA LEU A 155 10.21 3.27 -6.28
C LEU A 155 8.85 2.87 -6.85
N PHE A 156 8.75 1.62 -7.32
CA PHE A 156 7.47 0.99 -7.63
C PHE A 156 6.81 0.48 -6.36
N ILE A 157 5.55 0.84 -6.18
CA ILE A 157 4.70 0.33 -5.12
C ILE A 157 3.57 -0.44 -5.76
N LEU A 158 3.62 -1.76 -5.59
CA LEU A 158 2.81 -2.73 -6.31
C LEU A 158 1.99 -3.60 -5.35
N GLU A 159 0.89 -4.16 -5.82
CA GLU A 159 0.08 -5.10 -5.06
C GLU A 159 0.50 -6.56 -5.33
N LYS A 160 0.68 -7.36 -4.27
CA LYS A 160 1.29 -8.70 -4.33
C LYS A 160 0.50 -9.74 -5.15
N ALA A 161 -0.79 -9.49 -5.41
CA ALA A 161 -1.67 -10.41 -6.15
C ALA A 161 -2.15 -9.84 -7.50
N GLY A 162 -1.63 -8.68 -7.93
CA GLY A 162 -2.04 -8.05 -9.18
C GLY A 162 -1.34 -8.65 -10.39
N LYS A 163 -2.09 -9.27 -11.31
CA LYS A 163 -1.52 -9.74 -12.60
C LYS A 163 -0.88 -8.60 -13.42
N VAL A 164 -1.44 -7.39 -13.30
CA VAL A 164 -0.90 -6.18 -13.92
C VAL A 164 0.41 -5.78 -13.24
N ASP A 165 0.42 -5.77 -11.91
CA ASP A 165 1.59 -5.47 -11.08
C ASP A 165 2.77 -6.40 -11.36
N GLU A 166 2.52 -7.70 -11.52
CA GLU A 166 3.57 -8.67 -11.90
C GLU A 166 4.22 -8.34 -13.25
N LEU A 167 3.42 -7.91 -14.25
CA LEU A 167 3.96 -7.50 -15.54
C LEU A 167 4.74 -6.20 -15.42
N ILE A 168 4.25 -5.23 -14.66
CA ILE A 168 4.96 -3.97 -14.40
C ILE A 168 6.31 -4.24 -13.74
N ALA A 169 6.37 -5.11 -12.74
CA ALA A 169 7.61 -5.45 -12.06
C ALA A 169 8.64 -6.07 -13.01
N LYS A 170 8.22 -6.93 -13.94
CA LYS A 170 9.10 -7.50 -14.97
C LYS A 170 9.68 -6.45 -15.92
N ARG A 171 9.00 -5.32 -16.08
CA ARG A 171 9.43 -4.18 -16.91
C ARG A 171 10.17 -3.12 -16.10
N ALA A 172 10.27 -3.26 -14.78
CA ALA A 172 10.90 -2.25 -13.92
C ALA A 172 12.37 -2.02 -14.30
N SER A 173 13.12 -3.07 -14.63
CA SER A 173 14.53 -2.99 -15.05
C SER A 173 14.72 -2.16 -16.32
N MET A 174 13.74 -2.16 -17.24
CA MET A 174 13.79 -1.35 -18.46
C MET A 174 13.89 0.14 -18.14
N LEU A 175 13.29 0.61 -17.05
CA LEU A 175 13.42 2.02 -16.64
C LEU A 175 14.84 2.35 -16.21
N SER A 176 15.51 1.43 -15.51
CA SER A 176 16.90 1.60 -15.12
C SER A 176 17.80 1.71 -16.36
N GLU A 177 17.62 0.80 -17.31
CA GLU A 177 18.37 0.82 -18.58
C GLU A 177 18.11 2.08 -19.41
N LYS A 178 16.85 2.51 -19.51
CA LYS A 178 16.45 3.65 -20.35
C LYS A 178 16.85 5.01 -19.76
N PHE A 179 16.79 5.16 -18.45
CA PHE A 179 16.95 6.46 -17.78
C PHE A 179 18.15 6.56 -16.85
N GLY A 180 18.89 5.47 -16.62
CA GLY A 180 20.07 5.47 -15.75
C GLY A 180 19.73 5.72 -14.28
N VAL A 181 18.56 5.27 -13.82
CA VAL A 181 18.09 5.43 -12.43
C VAL A 181 18.13 4.10 -11.68
N ASP A 182 18.27 4.15 -10.36
CA ASP A 182 18.03 2.98 -9.52
C ASP A 182 16.53 2.68 -9.48
N VAL A 183 16.17 1.40 -9.55
CA VAL A 183 14.77 0.97 -9.54
C VAL A 183 14.55 -0.02 -8.42
N LYS A 184 13.73 0.37 -7.46
CA LYS A 184 13.29 -0.49 -6.36
C LYS A 184 11.82 -0.87 -6.56
N VAL A 185 11.48 -2.12 -6.25
CA VAL A 185 10.11 -2.63 -6.31
C VAL A 185 9.72 -3.14 -4.93
N VAL A 186 8.63 -2.62 -4.39
CA VAL A 186 8.04 -3.05 -3.12
C VAL A 186 6.64 -3.57 -3.38
N TYR A 187 6.34 -4.74 -2.80
CA TYR A 187 5.03 -5.36 -2.89
C TYR A 187 4.29 -5.21 -1.56
N LEU A 188 3.04 -4.76 -1.63
CA LEU A 188 2.16 -4.63 -0.48
C LEU A 188 0.93 -5.51 -0.68
N THR A 189 0.35 -6.03 0.41
CA THR A 189 -0.97 -6.68 0.37
C THR A 189 -2.10 -5.65 0.46
N ASN A 190 -1.82 -4.47 1.02
CA ASN A 190 -2.75 -3.35 0.99
C ASN A 190 -1.99 -2.06 0.66
N LEU A 191 -2.40 -1.38 -0.40
CA LEU A 191 -1.82 -0.12 -0.81
C LEU A 191 -2.21 1.05 0.12
N ASP A 192 -3.23 0.90 0.97
CA ASP A 192 -3.66 1.92 1.92
C ASP A 192 -2.56 2.31 2.92
N SER A 193 -1.73 1.35 3.34
CA SER A 193 -0.59 1.60 4.26
C SER A 193 0.38 2.68 3.71
N CYS A 194 0.44 2.85 2.39
CA CYS A 194 1.25 3.89 1.75
C CYS A 194 0.85 5.30 2.18
N VAL A 195 -0.46 5.51 2.40
CA VAL A 195 -1.03 6.82 2.75
C VAL A 195 -0.59 7.27 4.14
N GLU A 196 -0.25 6.32 5.02
CA GLU A 196 0.25 6.63 6.37
C GLU A 196 1.78 6.76 6.41
N ILE A 197 2.49 5.92 5.65
CA ILE A 197 3.95 5.79 5.71
C ILE A 197 4.65 6.85 4.86
N LEU A 198 4.26 7.00 3.59
CA LEU A 198 5.00 7.83 2.64
C LEU A 198 5.01 9.32 2.99
N PRO A 199 3.93 9.94 3.53
CA PRO A 199 4.01 11.34 3.93
C PRO A 199 5.08 11.61 4.99
N ARG A 200 5.32 10.65 5.89
CA ARG A 200 6.40 10.78 6.89
C ARG A 200 7.76 10.77 6.22
N PHE A 201 7.94 9.95 5.19
CA PHE A 201 9.18 9.91 4.41
C PHE A 201 9.45 11.22 3.67
N PHE A 202 8.45 11.78 2.98
CA PHE A 202 8.60 13.05 2.24
C PHE A 202 8.69 14.30 3.13
N ARG A 203 8.34 14.21 4.42
CA ARG A 203 8.46 15.30 5.41
C ARG A 203 9.74 15.25 6.23
N ARG A 204 10.61 14.25 6.04
CA ARG A 204 11.94 14.23 6.68
C ARG A 204 12.79 15.32 6.05
N GLU A 205 12.93 16.45 6.75
CA GLU A 205 14.01 17.42 6.57
C GLU A 205 15.27 16.95 7.29
#